data_AF-A0A6A5JZZ7-F1
#
_entry.id   AF-A0A6A5JZZ7-F1
#
_cell.length_a   1.000
_cell.length_b   1.000
_cell.length_c   1.000
_cell.angle_alpha   90.00
_cell.angle_beta   90.00
_cell.angle_gamma   90.00
#
_symmetry.space_group_name_H-M   'P 1'
#
loop_
_entity.id
_entity.type
_entity.pdbx_description
1 polymer ?
#
loop_
_entity_poly.entity_id
_entity_poly.type
_entity_poly.pdbx_seq_one_letter_code
_entity_poly.pdbx_strand_id
1 'polypeptide(L)'
;MADTKRPRVFFDISIGDVKAGRVAFELYADIVPKTAENFRALCTGEKGVGGAGKPLHYKGSSFHRVIKGFMIQGGDFTQGNGTGGESIYGEKFEDENFERKHEKPFLLSMANAGPGTNGSQFFVTTVPTPHLDNKHVVFGEVINGKSIVREIENLKTQSGDKPWHDATIIDCGELTGDDYDKATEKAPDATGDPYEEYPEDQKTSDKEWEGSEILEIATKLKDMGNDAFKKGDLQLGVKKYSKAIRYLHEYPAPLDNDPEDLWPKLNALKISLYSNSALLENKMNHYNDAVDNATKALSIEGITDKDKAKAYFRRAQAKVGKKNEEDALEDLNEAAKYAPGDAAIVKELDVVKKRVQARKEKEKKAYKNAFNFD
;
A
#
# COMPACT_ATOMS: atom_id res chain seq x y z
N MET A 1 40.52 -13.79 4.35
CA MET A 1 39.62 -14.23 3.25
C MET A 1 39.17 -12.95 2.56
N ALA A 2 39.17 -12.91 1.22
CA ALA A 2 38.72 -11.71 0.51
C ALA A 2 37.29 -11.40 0.98
N ASP A 3 37.05 -10.15 1.35
CA ASP A 3 35.76 -9.63 1.80
C ASP A 3 34.82 -9.60 0.58
N THR A 4 34.32 -10.78 0.19
CA THR A 4 33.46 -10.93 -0.99
C THR A 4 32.10 -10.35 -0.66
N LYS A 5 31.88 -9.13 -1.14
CA LYS A 5 30.58 -8.44 -1.14
C LYS A 5 29.47 -9.39 -1.63
N ARG A 6 28.33 -9.38 -0.93
CA ARG A 6 27.13 -10.11 -1.34
C ARG A 6 26.64 -9.61 -2.71
N PRO A 7 26.28 -10.49 -3.66
CA PRO A 7 25.70 -10.08 -4.93
C PRO A 7 24.40 -9.30 -4.71
N ARG A 8 24.16 -8.31 -5.57
CA ARG A 8 22.90 -7.57 -5.62
C ARG A 8 22.27 -7.71 -6.98
N VAL A 9 20.98 -7.98 -7.00
CA VAL A 9 20.21 -8.18 -8.23
C VAL A 9 18.97 -7.31 -8.21
N PHE A 10 18.33 -7.13 -9.35
CA PHE A 10 17.11 -6.34 -9.45
C PHE A 10 16.04 -7.00 -10.30
N PHE A 11 14.80 -6.61 -10.03
CA PHE A 11 13.64 -6.78 -10.90
C PHE A 11 13.02 -5.42 -11.21
N ASP A 12 12.85 -5.13 -12.49
CA ASP A 12 11.93 -4.08 -12.94
C ASP A 12 10.55 -4.71 -13.12
N ILE A 13 9.54 -4.15 -12.46
CA ILE A 13 8.19 -4.69 -12.37
C ILE A 13 7.21 -3.82 -13.16
N SER A 14 6.31 -4.47 -13.90
CA SER A 14 5.05 -3.87 -14.35
C SER A 14 3.86 -4.54 -13.65
N ILE A 15 2.81 -3.79 -13.40
CA ILE A 15 1.51 -4.29 -12.93
C ILE A 15 0.49 -3.94 -14.00
N GLY A 16 -0.01 -4.96 -14.69
CA GLY A 16 -0.69 -4.77 -15.97
C GLY A 16 0.23 -4.01 -16.94
N ASP A 17 -0.28 -2.93 -17.53
CA ASP A 17 0.46 -2.10 -18.50
C ASP A 17 1.26 -0.94 -17.86
N VAL A 18 1.24 -0.83 -16.53
CA VAL A 18 1.89 0.27 -15.80
C VAL A 18 3.23 -0.18 -15.22
N LYS A 19 4.31 0.55 -15.50
CA LYS A 19 5.60 0.34 -14.86
C LYS A 19 5.51 0.72 -13.38
N ALA A 20 5.65 -0.26 -12.48
CA ALA A 20 5.59 -0.05 -11.04
C ALA A 20 6.95 0.43 -10.48
N GLY A 21 8.06 -0.06 -11.04
CA GLY A 21 9.41 0.38 -10.70
C GLY A 21 10.37 -0.78 -10.45
N ARG A 22 11.45 -0.51 -9.71
CA ARG A 22 12.53 -1.48 -9.45
C ARG A 22 12.52 -2.00 -8.01
N VAL A 23 12.65 -3.31 -7.86
CA VAL A 23 12.96 -3.99 -6.61
C VAL A 23 14.40 -4.46 -6.65
N ALA A 24 15.21 -4.10 -5.67
CA ALA A 24 16.59 -4.56 -5.54
C ALA A 24 16.72 -5.53 -4.37
N PHE A 25 17.52 -6.57 -4.56
CA PHE A 25 17.74 -7.64 -3.59
C PHE A 25 19.23 -7.77 -3.28
N GLU A 26 19.55 -8.11 -2.04
CA GLU A 26 20.87 -8.60 -1.65
C GLU A 26 20.80 -10.11 -1.41
N LEU A 27 21.74 -10.86 -1.97
CA LEU A 27 21.77 -12.32 -1.91
C LEU A 27 22.82 -12.79 -0.91
N TYR A 28 22.45 -13.71 -0.01
CA TYR A 28 23.30 -14.23 1.06
C TYR A 28 24.27 -15.30 0.55
N ALA A 29 25.09 -14.97 -0.46
CA ALA A 29 26.04 -15.89 -1.09
C ALA A 29 27.15 -16.39 -0.15
N ASP A 30 27.38 -15.69 0.96
CA ASP A 30 28.24 -16.09 2.08
C ASP A 30 27.64 -17.20 2.96
N ILE A 31 26.32 -17.39 2.91
CA ILE A 31 25.58 -18.35 3.75
C ILE A 31 25.03 -19.51 2.92
N VAL A 32 24.46 -19.20 1.75
CA VAL A 32 23.83 -20.15 0.82
C VAL A 32 24.32 -19.91 -0.62
N PRO A 33 25.62 -20.16 -0.90
CA PRO A 33 26.24 -19.85 -2.19
C PRO A 33 25.55 -20.50 -3.39
N LYS A 34 25.08 -21.75 -3.28
CA LYS A 34 24.41 -22.42 -4.41
C LYS A 34 23.05 -21.81 -4.71
N THR A 35 22.29 -21.51 -3.66
CA THR A 35 20.95 -20.91 -3.77
C THR A 35 21.04 -19.49 -4.31
N ALA A 36 21.99 -18.69 -3.80
CA ALA A 36 22.27 -17.34 -4.27
C ALA A 36 22.73 -17.32 -5.74
N GLU A 37 23.66 -18.20 -6.13
CA GLU A 37 24.13 -18.28 -7.51
C GLU A 37 23.03 -18.71 -8.49
N ASN A 38 22.13 -19.62 -8.08
CA ASN A 38 20.96 -19.99 -8.87
C ASN A 38 20.10 -18.77 -9.17
N PHE A 39 19.71 -18.02 -8.14
CA PHE A 39 18.85 -16.85 -8.31
C PHE A 39 19.55 -15.74 -9.12
N ARG A 40 20.83 -15.47 -8.84
CA ARG A 40 21.63 -14.47 -9.58
C ARG A 40 21.71 -14.79 -11.07
N ALA A 41 22.06 -16.03 -11.41
CA ALA A 41 22.17 -16.46 -12.80
C ALA A 41 20.81 -16.47 -13.53
N LEU A 42 19.72 -16.77 -12.82
CA LEU A 42 18.35 -16.63 -13.35
C LEU A 42 17.92 -15.16 -13.51
N CYS A 43 18.54 -14.22 -12.80
CA CYS A 43 18.35 -12.78 -13.07
C CYS A 43 19.12 -12.33 -14.32
N THR A 44 20.31 -12.87 -14.60
CA THR A 44 21.11 -12.47 -15.75
C THR A 44 20.76 -13.22 -17.05
N GLY A 45 20.20 -14.42 -16.94
CA GLY A 45 19.93 -15.29 -18.07
C GLY A 45 21.18 -15.94 -18.67
N GLU A 46 22.34 -15.83 -18.03
CA GLU A 46 23.64 -16.21 -18.60
C GLU A 46 23.81 -17.72 -18.85
N LYS A 47 22.99 -18.56 -18.22
CA LYS A 47 23.07 -20.03 -18.34
C LYS A 47 22.32 -20.59 -19.55
N GLY A 48 21.76 -19.72 -20.40
CA GLY A 48 21.15 -20.11 -21.67
C GLY A 48 19.79 -20.77 -21.52
N VAL A 49 19.58 -21.90 -22.21
CA VAL A 49 18.29 -22.60 -22.26
C VAL A 49 18.36 -23.85 -21.37
N GLY A 50 17.36 -24.02 -20.51
CA GLY A 50 17.26 -25.15 -19.60
C GLY A 50 16.65 -26.40 -20.23
N GLY A 51 16.52 -27.47 -19.44
CA GLY A 51 15.99 -28.76 -19.89
C GLY A 51 14.53 -28.70 -20.34
N ALA A 52 13.76 -27.72 -19.86
CA ALA A 52 12.39 -27.48 -20.30
C ALA A 52 12.28 -26.74 -21.65
N GLY A 53 13.41 -26.43 -22.30
CA GLY A 53 13.45 -25.73 -23.59
C GLY A 53 13.10 -24.24 -23.49
N LYS A 54 13.14 -23.67 -22.28
CA LYS A 54 12.91 -22.24 -22.01
C LYS A 54 14.22 -21.58 -21.54
N PRO A 55 14.42 -20.27 -21.79
CA PRO A 55 15.54 -19.55 -21.20
C PRO A 55 15.53 -19.67 -19.68
N LEU A 56 16.69 -19.93 -19.08
CA LEU A 56 16.92 -19.90 -17.62
C LEU A 56 16.98 -18.43 -17.16
N HIS A 57 15.84 -17.74 -17.23
CA HIS A 57 15.78 -16.29 -17.04
C HIS A 57 14.42 -15.85 -16.48
N TYR A 58 14.43 -14.99 -15.45
CA TYR A 58 13.20 -14.47 -14.84
C TYR A 58 12.49 -13.42 -15.70
N LYS A 59 13.16 -12.78 -16.66
CA LYS A 59 12.55 -11.77 -17.52
C LYS A 59 11.36 -12.35 -18.28
N GLY A 60 10.21 -11.71 -18.13
CA GLY A 60 8.92 -12.11 -18.69
C GLY A 60 8.11 -13.05 -17.81
N SER A 61 8.67 -13.56 -16.71
CA SER A 61 7.91 -14.33 -15.72
C SER A 61 7.13 -13.41 -14.77
N SER A 62 6.10 -13.96 -14.11
CA SER A 62 5.20 -13.20 -13.25
C SER A 62 5.07 -13.77 -11.83
N PHE A 63 4.53 -12.94 -10.93
CA PHE A 63 4.08 -13.36 -9.62
C PHE A 63 2.72 -14.05 -9.75
N HIS A 64 2.74 -15.37 -9.85
CA HIS A 64 1.55 -16.18 -10.14
C HIS A 64 0.69 -16.46 -8.90
N ARG A 65 1.22 -16.19 -7.69
CA ARG A 65 0.52 -16.41 -6.42
C ARG A 65 0.84 -15.31 -5.42
N VAL A 66 -0.19 -14.64 -4.90
CA VAL A 66 -0.06 -13.52 -3.95
C VAL A 66 -1.03 -13.72 -2.79
N ILE A 67 -0.51 -13.72 -1.56
CA ILE A 67 -1.34 -13.81 -0.36
C ILE A 67 -1.00 -12.63 0.55
N LYS A 68 -1.96 -11.71 0.67
CA LYS A 68 -1.84 -10.54 1.53
C LYS A 68 -1.65 -10.95 2.99
N GLY A 69 -0.70 -10.31 3.67
CA GLY A 69 -0.31 -10.65 5.04
C GLY A 69 0.47 -11.96 5.13
N PHE A 70 1.11 -12.39 4.03
CA PHE A 70 1.93 -13.60 4.01
C PHE A 70 3.14 -13.45 3.07
N MET A 71 2.93 -13.54 1.75
CA MET A 71 4.01 -13.53 0.76
C MET A 71 3.54 -13.25 -0.68
N ILE A 72 4.48 -12.90 -1.55
CA ILE A 72 4.32 -12.87 -3.01
C ILE A 72 5.26 -13.91 -3.64
N GLN A 73 4.75 -14.76 -4.53
CA GLN A 73 5.48 -15.89 -5.11
C GLN A 73 5.55 -15.79 -6.63
N GLY A 74 6.74 -16.04 -7.17
CA GLY A 74 7.06 -15.97 -8.60
C GLY A 74 8.10 -17.00 -9.02
N GLY A 75 8.71 -16.79 -10.19
CA GLY A 75 9.85 -17.58 -10.66
C GLY A 75 9.50 -18.85 -11.45
N ASP A 76 8.22 -19.10 -11.75
CA ASP A 76 7.82 -20.11 -12.73
C ASP A 76 7.89 -19.51 -14.14
N PHE A 77 9.06 -19.54 -14.76
CA PHE A 77 9.27 -19.04 -16.12
C PHE A 77 8.91 -20.06 -17.22
N THR A 78 8.52 -21.29 -16.85
CA THR A 78 8.20 -22.34 -17.85
C THR A 78 6.71 -22.46 -18.10
N GLN A 79 5.89 -22.50 -17.03
CA GLN A 79 4.42 -22.66 -17.09
C GLN A 79 3.66 -21.42 -16.58
N GLY A 80 4.32 -20.56 -15.78
CA GLY A 80 3.73 -19.31 -15.29
C GLY A 80 2.57 -19.48 -14.29
N ASN A 81 2.43 -20.65 -13.67
CA ASN A 81 1.26 -20.99 -12.84
C ASN A 81 1.62 -21.73 -11.54
N GLY A 82 2.91 -21.91 -11.25
CA GLY A 82 3.42 -22.60 -10.07
C GLY A 82 3.70 -24.09 -10.28
N THR A 83 3.39 -24.67 -11.44
CA THR A 83 3.67 -26.08 -11.74
C THR A 83 5.03 -26.32 -12.40
N GLY A 84 5.68 -25.23 -12.85
CA GLY A 84 6.93 -25.29 -13.58
C GLY A 84 8.16 -24.77 -12.81
N GLY A 85 9.11 -24.24 -13.58
CA GLY A 85 10.41 -23.79 -13.14
C GLY A 85 11.47 -24.90 -13.07
N GLU A 86 12.73 -24.51 -13.32
CA GLU A 86 13.91 -25.37 -13.20
C GLU A 86 15.10 -24.54 -12.75
N SER A 87 16.08 -25.16 -12.09
CA SER A 87 17.28 -24.47 -11.61
C SER A 87 18.39 -24.44 -12.67
N ILE A 88 19.42 -23.65 -12.43
CA ILE A 88 20.63 -23.67 -13.27
C ILE A 88 21.44 -24.98 -13.16
N TYR A 89 21.10 -25.85 -12.21
CA TYR A 89 21.77 -27.12 -11.95
C TYR A 89 20.99 -28.34 -12.48
N GLY A 90 19.82 -28.11 -13.11
CA GLY A 90 18.86 -29.14 -13.52
C GLY A 90 17.47 -28.85 -12.97
N GLU A 91 16.55 -29.81 -13.06
CA GLU A 91 15.15 -29.62 -12.66
C GLU A 91 15.01 -29.15 -11.20
N LYS A 92 15.75 -29.79 -10.28
CA LYS A 92 15.73 -29.53 -8.84
C LYS A 92 17.14 -29.56 -8.22
N PHE A 93 17.30 -28.90 -7.07
CA PHE A 93 18.49 -29.01 -6.22
C PHE A 93 18.13 -29.04 -4.72
N GLU A 94 19.08 -29.52 -3.92
CA GLU A 94 18.93 -29.75 -2.48
C GLU A 94 18.72 -28.47 -1.66
N ASP A 95 18.15 -28.62 -0.46
CA ASP A 95 18.11 -27.53 0.54
C ASP A 95 19.53 -27.30 1.08
N GLU A 96 20.07 -26.10 0.92
CA GLU A 96 21.47 -25.82 1.25
C GLU A 96 21.71 -25.72 2.77
N ASN A 97 20.94 -24.87 3.46
CA ASN A 97 20.79 -24.87 4.92
C ASN A 97 19.56 -24.03 5.33
N PHE A 98 19.27 -24.01 6.64
CA PHE A 98 18.17 -23.25 7.24
C PHE A 98 18.65 -22.32 8.36
N GLU A 99 19.86 -21.76 8.24
CA GLU A 99 20.44 -20.89 9.27
C GLU A 99 19.58 -19.63 9.48
N ARG A 100 19.19 -18.98 8.38
CA ARG A 100 18.32 -17.80 8.39
C ARG A 100 16.86 -18.19 8.60
N LYS A 101 16.16 -17.45 9.46
CA LYS A 101 14.75 -17.64 9.80
C LYS A 101 13.88 -16.58 9.14
N HIS A 102 12.60 -16.88 8.97
CA HIS A 102 11.63 -15.97 8.36
C HIS A 102 11.09 -14.96 9.39
N GLU A 103 11.98 -14.21 10.02
CA GLU A 103 11.70 -13.39 11.20
C GLU A 103 11.15 -11.98 10.90
N LYS A 104 11.21 -11.54 9.64
CA LYS A 104 10.83 -10.20 9.21
C LYS A 104 10.21 -10.20 7.79
N PRO A 105 9.46 -9.15 7.40
CA PRO A 105 9.06 -8.97 6.02
C PRO A 105 10.27 -8.80 5.09
N PHE A 106 10.04 -8.95 3.80
CA PHE A 106 10.98 -8.74 2.70
C PHE A 106 12.15 -9.71 2.62
N LEU A 107 12.05 -10.87 3.26
CA LEU A 107 13.01 -11.95 3.08
C LEU A 107 12.69 -12.70 1.78
N LEU A 108 13.75 -13.01 1.03
CA LEU A 108 13.69 -13.78 -0.21
C LEU A 108 14.00 -15.24 0.11
N SER A 109 13.10 -16.15 -0.28
CA SER A 109 13.16 -17.56 0.12
C SER A 109 12.67 -18.50 -0.99
N MET A 110 13.20 -19.73 -1.02
CA MET A 110 12.89 -20.70 -2.08
C MET A 110 11.51 -21.32 -1.89
N ALA A 111 10.71 -21.37 -2.96
CA ALA A 111 9.53 -22.23 -3.00
C ALA A 111 9.95 -23.66 -3.37
N ASN A 112 9.33 -24.65 -2.74
CA ASN A 112 9.58 -26.08 -2.99
C ASN A 112 8.29 -26.91 -2.83
N ALA A 113 8.34 -28.17 -3.24
CA ALA A 113 7.27 -29.16 -3.13
C ALA A 113 7.63 -30.28 -2.13
N GLY A 114 8.44 -29.96 -1.12
CA GLY A 114 9.04 -30.89 -0.17
C GLY A 114 10.57 -30.79 -0.12
N PRO A 115 11.23 -31.53 0.79
CA PRO A 115 12.67 -31.46 0.99
C PRO A 115 13.46 -31.70 -0.31
N GLY A 116 14.45 -30.86 -0.57
CA GLY A 116 15.38 -31.00 -1.71
C GLY A 116 14.76 -30.76 -3.09
N THR A 117 13.63 -30.04 -3.17
CA THR A 117 12.92 -29.78 -4.44
C THR A 117 12.98 -28.31 -4.87
N ASN A 118 14.11 -27.63 -4.58
CA ASN A 118 14.33 -26.25 -5.00
C ASN A 118 14.51 -26.16 -6.52
N GLY A 119 13.80 -25.25 -7.19
CA GLY A 119 13.91 -25.01 -8.63
C GLY A 119 14.26 -23.56 -8.92
N SER A 120 13.39 -22.85 -9.63
CA SER A 120 13.48 -21.41 -9.86
C SER A 120 12.47 -20.58 -9.08
N GLN A 121 11.42 -21.23 -8.55
CA GLN A 121 10.36 -20.52 -7.85
C GLN A 121 10.85 -19.99 -6.50
N PHE A 122 10.41 -18.78 -6.19
CA PHE A 122 10.78 -18.07 -4.96
C PHE A 122 9.55 -17.34 -4.42
N PHE A 123 9.63 -16.93 -3.16
CA PHE A 123 8.71 -15.98 -2.58
C PHE A 123 9.44 -14.88 -1.81
N VAL A 124 8.80 -13.72 -1.71
CA VAL A 124 9.20 -12.62 -0.84
C VAL A 124 8.18 -12.54 0.28
N THR A 125 8.62 -12.62 1.53
CA THR A 125 7.74 -12.49 2.70
C THR A 125 7.22 -11.06 2.81
N THR A 126 6.01 -10.87 3.33
CA THR A 126 5.44 -9.54 3.62
C THR A 126 5.12 -9.34 5.10
N VAL A 127 5.31 -10.39 5.89
CA VAL A 127 5.25 -10.42 7.37
C VAL A 127 6.28 -11.47 7.86
N PRO A 128 6.55 -11.58 9.17
CA PRO A 128 7.24 -12.74 9.73
C PRO A 128 6.46 -14.05 9.48
N THR A 129 7.14 -15.10 9.01
CA THR A 129 6.52 -16.39 8.65
C THR A 129 7.25 -17.59 9.28
N PRO A 130 7.35 -17.68 10.63
CA PRO A 130 8.16 -18.69 11.32
C PRO A 130 7.70 -20.14 11.04
N HIS A 131 6.46 -20.35 10.60
CA HIS A 131 5.95 -21.67 10.21
C HIS A 131 6.62 -22.26 8.95
N LEU A 132 7.37 -21.44 8.21
CA LEU A 132 8.19 -21.82 7.05
C LEU A 132 9.64 -22.15 7.41
N ASP A 133 10.05 -21.93 8.67
CA ASP A 133 11.41 -22.21 9.11
C ASP A 133 11.74 -23.70 9.01
N ASN A 134 12.97 -23.99 8.60
CA ASN A 134 13.47 -25.34 8.34
C ASN A 134 12.74 -26.11 7.22
N LYS A 135 11.95 -25.39 6.41
CA LYS A 135 11.25 -25.94 5.23
C LYS A 135 11.63 -25.23 3.95
N HIS A 136 11.92 -23.94 4.02
CA HIS A 136 12.29 -23.09 2.89
C HIS A 136 13.62 -22.39 3.18
N VAL A 137 14.53 -22.42 2.19
CA VAL A 137 15.85 -21.79 2.29
C VAL A 137 15.70 -20.29 2.12
N VAL A 138 15.97 -19.51 3.17
CA VAL A 138 16.07 -18.05 3.09
C VAL A 138 17.44 -17.69 2.51
N PHE A 139 17.47 -16.95 1.40
CA PHE A 139 18.70 -16.72 0.64
C PHE A 139 18.96 -15.26 0.25
N GLY A 140 18.11 -14.33 0.68
CA GLY A 140 18.35 -12.91 0.49
C GLY A 140 17.28 -12.04 1.13
N GLU A 141 17.30 -10.76 0.80
CA GLU A 141 16.27 -9.81 1.20
C GLU A 141 16.12 -8.66 0.21
N VAL A 142 14.97 -8.00 0.23
CA VAL A 142 14.75 -6.74 -0.50
C VAL A 142 15.48 -5.61 0.23
N ILE A 143 16.37 -4.94 -0.49
CA ILE A 143 17.10 -3.77 0.00
C ILE A 143 16.53 -2.45 -0.53
N ASN A 144 15.71 -2.49 -1.59
CA ASN A 144 15.03 -1.33 -2.15
C ASN A 144 13.78 -1.74 -2.94
N GLY A 145 12.80 -0.84 -3.06
CA GLY A 145 11.52 -1.14 -3.72
C GLY A 145 10.51 -1.89 -2.85
N LYS A 146 10.60 -1.76 -1.51
CA LYS A 146 9.63 -2.34 -0.56
C LYS A 146 8.18 -1.96 -0.89
N SER A 147 7.95 -0.70 -1.28
CA SER A 147 6.63 -0.22 -1.69
C SER A 147 6.05 -0.98 -2.89
N ILE A 148 6.88 -1.45 -3.81
CA ILE A 148 6.45 -2.25 -4.97
C ILE A 148 6.06 -3.65 -4.53
N VAL A 149 6.81 -4.26 -3.60
CA VAL A 149 6.44 -5.54 -2.99
C VAL A 149 5.07 -5.42 -2.29
N ARG A 150 4.87 -4.33 -1.54
CA ARG A 150 3.57 -4.01 -0.91
C ARG A 150 2.47 -3.74 -1.94
N GLU A 151 2.78 -3.12 -3.07
CA GLU A 151 1.82 -2.89 -4.14
C GLU A 151 1.36 -4.23 -4.75
N ILE A 152 2.30 -5.14 -5.04
CA ILE A 152 1.99 -6.50 -5.51
C ILE A 152 1.16 -7.25 -4.46
N GLU A 153 1.55 -7.21 -3.19
CA GLU A 153 0.83 -7.84 -2.08
C GLU A 153 -0.64 -7.40 -1.98
N ASN A 154 -0.92 -6.13 -2.29
CA ASN A 154 -2.26 -5.54 -2.18
C ASN A 154 -3.10 -5.69 -3.45
N LEU A 155 -2.60 -6.37 -4.49
CA LEU A 155 -3.40 -6.68 -5.66
C LEU A 155 -4.60 -7.55 -5.29
N LYS A 156 -5.75 -7.25 -5.92
CA LYS A 156 -6.90 -8.15 -5.83
C LYS A 156 -6.53 -9.48 -6.45
N THR A 157 -6.86 -10.57 -5.77
CA THR A 157 -6.63 -11.93 -6.25
C THR A 157 -7.93 -12.63 -6.64
N GLN A 158 -7.78 -13.66 -7.46
CA GLN A 158 -8.83 -14.59 -7.88
C GLN A 158 -8.72 -15.90 -7.07
N SER A 159 -9.56 -16.88 -7.42
CA SER A 159 -9.40 -18.24 -6.92
C SER A 159 -7.98 -18.76 -7.18
N GLY A 160 -7.38 -19.42 -6.19
CA GLY A 160 -6.00 -19.90 -6.25
C GLY A 160 -4.94 -18.82 -6.05
N ASP A 161 -5.30 -17.68 -5.42
CA ASP A 161 -4.40 -16.59 -5.03
C ASP A 161 -3.70 -15.89 -6.22
N LYS A 162 -4.18 -16.10 -7.45
CA LYS A 162 -3.63 -15.45 -8.65
C LYS A 162 -4.05 -13.97 -8.71
N PRO A 163 -3.14 -13.01 -8.92
CA PRO A 163 -3.51 -11.60 -9.13
C PRO A 163 -4.45 -11.38 -10.32
N TRP A 164 -5.37 -10.42 -10.21
CA TRP A 164 -6.23 -9.99 -11.32
C TRP A 164 -5.48 -9.28 -12.44
N HIS A 165 -4.47 -8.48 -12.07
CA HIS A 165 -3.55 -7.85 -13.01
C HIS A 165 -2.19 -8.52 -12.82
N ASP A 166 -1.57 -8.93 -13.92
CA ASP A 166 -0.28 -9.60 -13.84
C ASP A 166 0.78 -8.63 -13.32
N ALA A 167 1.47 -9.04 -12.25
CA ALA A 167 2.71 -8.43 -11.81
C ALA A 167 3.88 -9.17 -12.48
N THR A 168 4.51 -8.53 -13.46
CA THR A 168 5.48 -9.15 -14.37
C THR A 168 6.86 -8.56 -14.17
N ILE A 169 7.88 -9.42 -14.17
CA ILE A 169 9.29 -9.04 -14.18
C ILE A 169 9.64 -8.66 -15.63
N ILE A 170 9.58 -7.37 -15.96
CA ILE A 170 9.81 -6.88 -17.33
C ILE A 170 11.29 -6.74 -17.67
N ASP A 171 12.14 -6.61 -16.65
CA ASP A 171 13.58 -6.71 -16.79
C ASP A 171 14.21 -7.18 -15.48
N CYS A 172 15.38 -7.82 -15.57
CA CYS A 172 16.12 -8.25 -14.40
C CYS A 172 17.61 -8.39 -14.72
N GLY A 173 18.42 -8.44 -13.67
CA GLY A 173 19.87 -8.56 -13.82
C GLY A 173 20.63 -8.40 -12.52
N GLU A 174 21.95 -8.42 -12.64
CA GLU A 174 22.89 -8.17 -11.55
C GLU A 174 23.34 -6.70 -11.55
N LEU A 175 23.38 -6.09 -10.36
CA LEU A 175 23.83 -4.72 -10.15
C LEU A 175 25.35 -4.73 -9.93
N THR A 176 26.06 -3.86 -10.65
CA THR A 176 27.53 -3.74 -10.57
C THR A 176 27.95 -2.27 -10.56
N GLY A 177 29.17 -1.97 -10.11
CA GLY A 177 29.70 -0.60 -10.07
C GLY A 177 28.80 0.35 -9.28
N ASP A 178 28.55 1.54 -9.83
CA ASP A 178 27.71 2.57 -9.18
C ASP A 178 26.29 2.09 -8.86
N ASP A 179 25.70 1.24 -9.70
CA ASP A 179 24.35 0.71 -9.48
C ASP A 179 24.30 -0.24 -8.29
N TYR A 180 25.40 -0.96 -8.01
CA TYR A 180 25.53 -1.79 -6.82
C TYR A 180 25.54 -0.92 -5.56
N ASP A 181 26.36 0.14 -5.55
CA ASP A 181 26.54 0.99 -4.37
C ASP A 181 25.25 1.79 -4.06
N LYS A 182 24.55 2.25 -5.09
CA LYS A 182 23.27 2.97 -4.96
C LYS A 182 22.07 2.07 -4.67
N ALA A 183 22.21 0.74 -4.77
CA ALA A 183 21.09 -0.18 -4.58
C ALA A 183 20.43 -0.04 -3.21
N THR A 184 21.19 0.32 -2.17
CA THR A 184 20.71 0.57 -0.81
C THR A 184 20.24 2.00 -0.57
N GLU A 185 20.49 2.90 -1.51
CA GLU A 185 20.05 4.29 -1.41
C GLU A 185 18.58 4.39 -1.81
N LYS A 186 17.75 4.82 -0.86
CA LYS A 186 16.36 5.11 -1.15
C LYS A 186 16.24 6.48 -1.79
N ALA A 187 15.89 6.50 -3.08
CA ALA A 187 15.53 7.72 -3.75
C ALA A 187 14.14 8.19 -3.26
N PRO A 188 13.95 9.49 -2.98
CA PRO A 188 12.62 10.05 -2.81
C PRO A 188 11.76 9.80 -4.06
N ASP A 189 10.45 9.68 -3.88
CA ASP A 189 9.55 9.56 -5.03
C ASP A 189 9.48 10.86 -5.86
N ALA A 190 8.66 10.88 -6.91
CA ALA A 190 8.50 12.06 -7.77
C ALA A 190 8.01 13.34 -7.05
N THR A 191 7.51 13.22 -5.81
CA THR A 191 7.12 14.35 -4.95
C THR A 191 8.20 14.78 -3.98
N GLY A 192 9.35 14.10 -3.96
CA GLY A 192 10.41 14.30 -2.98
C GLY A 192 10.14 13.61 -1.64
N ASP A 193 9.23 12.62 -1.59
CA ASP A 193 8.90 11.86 -0.38
C ASP A 193 9.92 10.76 -0.11
N PRO A 194 10.72 10.84 0.97
CA PRO A 194 11.73 9.83 1.29
C PRO A 194 11.19 8.67 2.14
N TYR A 195 9.95 8.75 2.63
CA TYR A 195 9.42 7.84 3.66
C TYR A 195 8.86 6.56 3.06
N GLU A 196 8.88 5.43 3.79
CA GLU A 196 8.25 4.19 3.33
C GLU A 196 6.74 4.36 3.21
N GLU A 197 6.13 3.68 2.24
CA GLU A 197 4.67 3.73 2.04
C GLU A 197 3.91 3.27 3.29
N TYR A 198 4.48 2.31 4.00
CA TYR A 198 4.00 1.71 5.24
C TYR A 198 5.00 2.01 6.37
N PRO A 199 4.56 2.67 7.46
CA PRO A 199 5.46 3.04 8.57
C PRO A 199 6.23 1.88 9.18
N GLU A 200 5.60 0.71 9.30
CA GLU A 200 6.22 -0.51 9.83
C GLU A 200 7.45 -0.97 9.03
N ASP A 201 7.57 -0.53 7.78
CA ASP A 201 8.70 -0.85 6.91
C ASP A 201 9.85 0.18 7.01
N GLN A 202 9.59 1.35 7.64
CA GLN A 202 10.50 2.49 7.76
C GLN A 202 11.55 2.29 8.87
N LYS A 203 11.15 1.70 9.99
CA LYS A 203 12.00 1.42 11.15
C LYS A 203 12.20 -0.09 11.30
N THR A 204 13.32 -0.47 11.90
CA THR A 204 13.53 -1.85 12.36
C THR A 204 12.69 -2.10 13.60
N SER A 205 12.29 -3.36 13.82
CA SER A 205 11.32 -3.74 14.86
C SER A 205 11.74 -3.43 16.30
N ASP A 206 13.03 -3.16 16.52
CA ASP A 206 13.62 -2.76 17.80
C ASP A 206 13.51 -1.26 18.10
N LYS A 207 13.09 -0.44 17.14
CA LYS A 207 12.98 1.01 17.29
C LYS A 207 11.54 1.45 17.42
N GLU A 208 11.22 2.07 18.54
CA GLU A 208 9.91 2.68 18.77
C GLU A 208 9.80 4.03 18.05
N TRP A 209 8.55 4.45 17.82
CA TRP A 209 8.24 5.76 17.25
C TRP A 209 8.22 6.83 18.34
N GLU A 210 8.87 7.95 18.07
CA GLU A 210 8.67 9.17 18.85
C GLU A 210 7.51 9.97 18.24
N GLY A 211 6.59 10.48 19.08
CA GLY A 211 5.45 11.24 18.56
C GLY A 211 5.86 12.53 17.82
N SER A 212 7.00 13.12 18.17
CA SER A 212 7.60 14.28 17.49
C SER A 212 8.04 13.94 16.05
N GLU A 213 8.65 12.77 15.85
CA GLU A 213 9.05 12.26 14.55
C GLU A 213 7.83 11.98 13.68
N ILE A 214 6.81 11.32 14.23
CA ILE A 214 5.55 11.08 13.52
C ILE A 214 4.88 12.39 13.10
N LEU A 215 4.88 13.39 14.00
CA LEU A 215 4.34 14.71 13.69
C LEU A 215 5.09 15.36 12.52
N GLU A 216 6.42 15.27 12.49
CA GLU A 216 7.25 15.81 11.40
C GLU A 216 6.93 15.12 10.06
N ILE A 217 6.96 13.78 10.05
CA ILE A 217 6.73 12.98 8.84
C ILE A 217 5.32 13.25 8.28
N ALA A 218 4.30 13.13 9.13
CA ALA A 218 2.92 13.32 8.71
C ALA A 218 2.65 14.77 8.24
N THR A 219 3.35 15.76 8.79
CA THR A 219 3.26 17.16 8.33
C THR A 219 3.85 17.32 6.94
N LYS A 220 5.05 16.77 6.68
CA LYS A 220 5.66 16.80 5.34
C LYS A 220 4.78 16.10 4.30
N LEU A 221 4.22 14.95 4.64
CA LEU A 221 3.31 14.21 3.78
C LEU A 221 2.01 14.99 3.50
N LYS A 222 1.46 15.66 4.52
CA LYS A 222 0.32 16.58 4.33
C LYS A 222 0.65 17.68 3.34
N ASP A 223 1.83 18.29 3.45
CA ASP A 223 2.24 19.39 2.57
C ASP A 223 2.41 18.92 1.12
N MET A 224 3.02 17.74 0.91
CA MET A 224 3.06 17.10 -0.41
C MET A 224 1.66 16.84 -0.97
N GLY A 225 0.72 16.38 -0.15
CA GLY A 225 -0.68 16.19 -0.54
C GLY A 225 -1.39 17.50 -0.89
N ASN A 226 -1.13 18.57 -0.13
CA ASN A 226 -1.65 19.91 -0.42
C ASN A 226 -1.11 20.43 -1.76
N ASP A 227 0.16 20.20 -2.06
CA ASP A 227 0.78 20.64 -3.30
C ASP A 227 0.29 19.84 -4.51
N ALA A 228 0.07 18.54 -4.36
CA ALA A 228 -0.61 17.72 -5.37
C ALA A 228 -2.03 18.26 -5.65
N PHE A 229 -2.80 18.56 -4.59
CA PHE A 229 -4.13 19.15 -4.72
C PHE A 229 -4.12 20.49 -5.46
N LYS A 230 -3.18 21.40 -5.13
CA LYS A 230 -3.02 22.70 -5.84
C LYS A 230 -2.70 22.52 -7.32
N LYS A 231 -1.98 21.46 -7.69
CA LYS A 231 -1.67 21.10 -9.08
C LYS A 231 -2.82 20.36 -9.79
N GLY A 232 -3.92 20.09 -9.10
CA GLY A 232 -5.08 19.38 -9.64
C GLY A 232 -4.99 17.86 -9.59
N ASP A 233 -3.92 17.30 -9.03
CA ASP A 233 -3.76 15.86 -8.87
C ASP A 233 -4.44 15.39 -7.57
N LEU A 234 -5.75 15.16 -7.67
CA LEU A 234 -6.59 14.76 -6.55
C LEU A 234 -6.21 13.37 -6.01
N GLN A 235 -5.86 12.45 -6.91
CA GLN A 235 -5.55 11.06 -6.53
C GLN A 235 -4.23 11.00 -5.74
N LEU A 236 -3.19 11.70 -6.21
CA LEU A 236 -1.94 11.81 -5.47
C LEU A 236 -2.15 12.52 -4.12
N GLY A 237 -2.97 13.57 -4.08
CA GLY A 237 -3.33 14.25 -2.84
C GLY A 237 -3.91 13.28 -1.78
N VAL A 238 -4.90 12.47 -2.17
CA VAL A 238 -5.48 11.45 -1.29
C VAL A 238 -4.46 10.39 -0.88
N LYS A 239 -3.60 9.93 -1.80
CA LYS A 239 -2.53 8.97 -1.48
C LYS A 239 -1.60 9.50 -0.38
N LYS A 240 -1.15 10.75 -0.50
CA LYS A 240 -0.28 11.38 0.51
C LYS A 240 -0.97 11.59 1.84
N TYR A 241 -2.23 12.01 1.86
CA TYR A 241 -2.98 12.12 3.12
C TYR A 241 -3.20 10.76 3.79
N SER A 242 -3.55 9.73 3.02
CA SER A 242 -3.69 8.36 3.52
C SER A 242 -2.39 7.84 4.11
N LYS A 243 -1.25 8.12 3.47
CA LYS A 243 0.07 7.80 4.00
C LYS A 243 0.35 8.52 5.33
N ALA A 244 0.11 9.83 5.39
CA ALA A 244 0.28 10.59 6.63
C ALA A 244 -0.58 10.04 7.79
N ILE A 245 -1.82 9.62 7.49
CA ILE A 245 -2.71 9.00 8.47
C ILE A 245 -2.16 7.67 8.98
N ARG A 246 -1.56 6.83 8.12
CA ARG A 246 -0.90 5.59 8.55
C ARG A 246 0.23 5.87 9.55
N TYR A 247 1.12 6.82 9.26
CA TYR A 247 2.16 7.24 10.21
C TYR A 247 1.57 7.72 11.55
N LEU A 248 0.45 8.45 11.52
CA LEU A 248 -0.23 8.90 12.72
C LEU A 248 -0.91 7.78 13.53
N HIS A 249 -1.13 6.60 12.94
CA HIS A 249 -1.71 5.43 13.63
C HIS A 249 -0.66 4.62 14.38
N GLU A 250 0.62 4.75 14.02
CA GLU A 250 1.74 4.20 14.80
C GLU A 250 1.87 4.85 16.19
N TYR A 251 1.23 6.00 16.41
CA TYR A 251 1.14 6.67 17.70
C TYR A 251 -0.33 6.84 18.14
N PRO A 252 -0.95 5.77 18.67
CA PRO A 252 -2.38 5.76 18.97
C PRO A 252 -2.75 6.45 20.29
N ALA A 253 -1.79 6.70 21.18
CA ALA A 253 -1.99 7.35 22.47
C ALA A 253 -0.74 8.15 22.88
N PRO A 254 -0.89 9.20 23.70
CA PRO A 254 0.25 9.91 24.27
C PRO A 254 1.01 9.06 25.29
N LEU A 255 2.30 9.32 25.44
CA LEU A 255 3.15 8.75 26.48
C LEU A 255 3.32 9.74 27.64
N ASP A 256 3.60 9.24 28.85
CA ASP A 256 3.72 10.06 30.08
C ASP A 256 4.84 11.11 29.99
N ASN A 257 5.85 10.87 29.16
CA ASN A 257 6.99 11.75 28.95
C ASN A 257 6.84 12.69 27.74
N ASP A 258 5.69 12.67 27.06
CA ASP A 258 5.45 13.55 25.92
C ASP A 258 5.30 15.02 26.35
N PRO A 259 5.74 15.98 25.52
CA PRO A 259 5.35 17.37 25.68
C PRO A 259 3.82 17.52 25.70
N GLU A 260 3.27 18.32 26.61
CA GLU A 260 1.82 18.49 26.80
C GLU A 260 1.08 18.91 25.52
N ASP A 261 1.77 19.61 24.61
CA ASP A 261 1.20 20.11 23.36
C ASP A 261 1.33 19.14 22.17
N LEU A 262 2.06 18.03 22.32
CA LEU A 262 2.32 17.07 21.25
C LEU A 262 1.03 16.35 20.82
N TRP A 263 0.28 15.79 21.78
CA TRP A 263 -0.96 15.06 21.48
C TRP A 263 -2.03 15.96 20.83
N PRO A 264 -2.31 17.17 21.34
CA PRO A 264 -3.15 18.14 20.63
C PRO A 264 -2.70 18.43 19.19
N LYS A 265 -1.39 18.58 18.94
CA LYS A 265 -0.84 18.79 17.58
C LYS A 265 -1.08 17.60 16.67
N LEU A 266 -0.84 16.38 17.15
CA LEU A 266 -1.11 15.14 16.41
C LEU A 266 -2.59 15.01 16.06
N ASN A 267 -3.49 15.28 17.01
CA ASN A 267 -4.94 15.24 16.77
C ASN A 267 -5.40 16.31 15.79
N ALA A 268 -4.92 17.54 15.90
CA ALA A 268 -5.20 18.61 14.94
C ALA A 268 -4.74 18.23 13.52
N LEU A 269 -3.59 17.56 13.40
CA LEU A 269 -3.09 17.05 12.13
C LEU A 269 -3.98 15.91 11.59
N LYS A 270 -4.37 14.93 12.41
CA LYS A 270 -5.32 13.85 12.05
C LYS A 270 -6.63 14.43 11.53
N ILE A 271 -7.23 15.41 12.24
CA ILE A 271 -8.45 16.11 11.81
C ILE A 271 -8.28 16.76 10.45
N SER A 272 -7.18 17.51 10.26
CA SER A 272 -6.91 18.19 9.00
C SER A 272 -6.77 17.22 7.84
N LEU A 273 -6.08 16.09 8.04
CA LEU A 273 -5.87 15.06 7.03
C LEU A 273 -7.17 14.38 6.63
N TYR A 274 -7.93 13.87 7.59
CA TYR A 274 -9.23 13.25 7.32
C TYR A 274 -10.20 14.21 6.63
N SER A 275 -10.27 15.44 7.14
CA SER A 275 -11.12 16.46 6.52
C SER A 275 -10.68 16.72 5.08
N ASN A 276 -9.38 16.88 4.82
CA ASN A 276 -8.86 17.11 3.46
C ASN A 276 -9.13 15.92 2.54
N SER A 277 -8.90 14.68 2.99
CA SER A 277 -9.26 13.49 2.23
C SER A 277 -10.73 13.50 1.83
N ALA A 278 -11.65 13.79 2.77
CA ALA A 278 -13.08 13.87 2.45
C ALA A 278 -13.42 14.92 1.37
N LEU A 279 -12.71 16.06 1.34
CA LEU A 279 -12.87 17.06 0.30
C LEU A 279 -12.44 16.53 -1.08
N LEU A 280 -11.29 15.87 -1.15
CA LEU A 280 -10.75 15.37 -2.42
C LEU A 280 -11.57 14.18 -2.94
N GLU A 281 -11.99 13.28 -2.05
CA GLU A 281 -12.85 12.15 -2.40
C GLU A 281 -14.22 12.60 -2.92
N ASN A 282 -14.81 13.65 -2.33
CA ASN A 282 -16.02 14.27 -2.88
C ASN A 282 -15.82 14.79 -4.31
N LYS A 283 -14.68 15.43 -4.59
CA LYS A 283 -14.36 15.92 -5.94
C LYS A 283 -14.17 14.79 -6.96
N MET A 284 -13.80 13.60 -6.50
CA MET A 284 -13.65 12.39 -7.33
C MET A 284 -14.92 11.52 -7.36
N ASN A 285 -15.99 11.91 -6.67
CA ASN A 285 -17.23 11.14 -6.50
C ASN A 285 -17.06 9.83 -5.71
N HIS A 286 -16.00 9.69 -4.92
CA HIS A 286 -15.78 8.56 -4.01
C HIS A 286 -16.51 8.80 -2.69
N TYR A 287 -17.84 8.85 -2.77
CA TYR A 287 -18.66 9.35 -1.68
C TYR A 287 -18.64 8.47 -0.41
N ASN A 288 -18.38 7.16 -0.53
CA ASN A 288 -18.23 6.30 0.63
C ASN A 288 -17.01 6.71 1.45
N ASP A 289 -15.85 6.82 0.79
CA ASP A 289 -14.60 7.23 1.44
C ASP A 289 -14.69 8.66 1.99
N ALA A 290 -15.41 9.55 1.31
CA ALA A 290 -15.66 10.90 1.80
C ALA A 290 -16.49 10.91 3.10
N VAL A 291 -17.55 10.08 3.19
CA VAL A 291 -18.36 9.94 4.41
C VAL A 291 -17.52 9.39 5.56
N ASP A 292 -16.73 8.35 5.30
CA ASP A 292 -15.92 7.68 6.32
C ASP A 292 -14.85 8.62 6.86
N ASN A 293 -14.12 9.31 5.99
CA ASN A 293 -13.10 10.27 6.40
C ASN A 293 -13.69 11.45 7.17
N ALA A 294 -14.81 12.02 6.72
CA ALA A 294 -15.44 13.12 7.45
C ALA A 294 -15.96 12.67 8.84
N THR A 295 -16.45 11.44 8.96
CA THR A 295 -16.89 10.87 10.23
C THR A 295 -15.71 10.64 11.18
N LYS A 296 -14.59 10.12 10.68
CA LYS A 296 -13.35 9.97 11.46
C LYS A 296 -12.80 11.32 11.93
N ALA A 297 -12.90 12.37 11.11
CA ALA A 297 -12.53 13.72 11.55
C ALA A 297 -13.37 14.16 12.76
N LEU A 298 -14.70 13.98 12.69
CA LEU A 298 -15.63 14.37 13.75
C LEU A 298 -15.45 13.60 15.06
N SER A 299 -14.87 12.40 15.04
CA SER A 299 -14.66 11.58 16.23
C SER A 299 -13.34 11.87 16.96
N ILE A 300 -12.49 12.76 16.44
CA ILE A 300 -11.20 13.05 17.07
C ILE A 300 -11.36 14.10 18.18
N GLU A 301 -10.73 13.82 19.31
CA GLU A 301 -10.67 14.72 20.46
C GLU A 301 -10.01 16.08 20.09
N GLY A 302 -10.55 17.16 20.65
CA GLY A 302 -10.01 18.50 20.41
C GLY A 302 -10.41 19.12 19.07
N ILE A 303 -11.36 18.52 18.34
CA ILE A 303 -11.88 19.12 17.10
C ILE A 303 -12.57 20.46 17.38
N THR A 304 -12.09 21.50 16.69
CA THR A 304 -12.62 22.87 16.78
C THR A 304 -13.97 23.00 16.10
N ASP A 305 -14.79 23.96 16.50
CA ASP A 305 -16.10 24.21 15.86
C ASP A 305 -15.95 24.52 14.36
N LYS A 306 -14.90 25.25 13.99
CA LYS A 306 -14.56 25.52 12.58
C LYS A 306 -14.34 24.22 11.79
N ASP A 307 -13.65 23.24 12.37
CA ASP A 307 -13.36 21.98 11.70
C ASP A 307 -14.55 21.01 11.75
N LYS A 308 -15.38 21.06 12.80
CA LYS A 308 -16.69 20.39 12.82
C LYS A 308 -17.56 20.88 11.67
N ALA A 309 -17.70 22.19 11.49
CA ALA A 309 -18.49 22.78 10.41
C ALA A 309 -18.04 22.24 9.04
N LYS A 310 -16.72 22.24 8.77
CA LYS A 310 -16.16 21.69 7.52
C LYS A 310 -16.44 20.19 7.38
N ALA A 311 -16.24 19.40 8.43
CA ALA A 311 -16.38 17.95 8.37
C ALA A 311 -17.85 17.55 8.13
N TYR A 312 -18.80 18.15 8.87
CA TYR A 312 -20.23 17.98 8.62
C TYR A 312 -20.63 18.39 7.20
N PHE A 313 -20.17 19.57 6.73
CA PHE A 313 -20.45 20.03 5.38
C PHE A 313 -19.92 19.06 4.31
N ARG A 314 -18.67 18.59 4.44
CA ARG A 314 -18.07 17.61 3.52
C ARG A 314 -18.81 16.27 3.55
N ARG A 315 -19.26 15.81 4.72
CA ARG A 315 -20.06 14.59 4.86
C ARG A 315 -21.44 14.74 4.22
N ALA A 316 -22.08 15.89 4.37
CA ALA A 316 -23.34 16.20 3.72
C ALA A 316 -23.20 16.16 2.18
N GLN A 317 -22.16 16.81 1.62
CA GLN A 317 -21.90 16.77 0.18
C GLN A 317 -21.78 15.33 -0.34
N ALA A 318 -21.07 14.47 0.40
CA ALA A 318 -20.94 13.06 0.06
C ALA A 318 -22.30 12.33 0.10
N LYS A 319 -23.10 12.57 1.15
CA LYS A 319 -24.44 11.99 1.28
C LYS A 319 -25.41 12.46 0.18
N VAL A 320 -25.33 13.74 -0.24
CA VAL A 320 -26.04 14.24 -1.42
C VAL A 320 -25.62 13.48 -2.68
N GLY A 321 -24.30 13.28 -2.88
CA GLY A 321 -23.75 12.48 -3.97
C GLY A 321 -24.29 11.04 -3.98
N LYS A 322 -24.50 10.45 -2.79
CA LYS A 322 -25.14 9.14 -2.59
C LYS A 322 -26.66 9.14 -2.69
N LYS A 323 -27.31 10.27 -3.00
CA LYS A 323 -28.77 10.47 -3.00
C LYS A 323 -29.42 10.24 -1.64
N ASN A 324 -28.65 10.33 -0.56
CA ASN A 324 -29.13 10.26 0.82
C ASN A 324 -29.36 11.67 1.37
N GLU A 325 -30.38 12.34 0.84
CA GLU A 325 -30.63 13.77 1.08
C GLU A 325 -31.17 14.08 2.48
N GLU A 326 -31.80 13.12 3.17
CA GLU A 326 -32.29 13.31 4.54
C GLU A 326 -31.13 13.35 5.53
N ASP A 327 -30.24 12.36 5.50
CA ASP A 327 -29.04 12.35 6.33
C ASP A 327 -28.09 13.50 5.98
N ALA A 328 -28.10 13.97 4.71
CA ALA A 328 -27.34 15.13 4.30
C ALA A 328 -27.90 16.42 4.92
N LEU A 329 -29.24 16.52 5.01
CA LEU A 329 -29.90 17.66 5.63
C LEU A 329 -29.58 17.76 7.13
N GLU A 330 -29.52 16.62 7.83
CA GLU A 330 -29.08 16.57 9.22
C GLU A 330 -27.65 17.13 9.38
N ASP A 331 -26.71 16.65 8.58
CA ASP A 331 -25.33 17.13 8.61
C ASP A 331 -25.22 18.62 8.24
N LEU A 332 -26.02 19.13 7.29
CA LEU A 332 -26.03 20.55 6.94
C LEU A 332 -26.56 21.43 8.08
N ASN A 333 -27.57 20.95 8.81
CA ASN A 333 -28.05 21.65 10.00
C ASN A 333 -26.99 21.66 11.11
N GLU A 334 -26.28 20.54 11.34
CA GLU A 334 -25.14 20.51 12.27
C GLU A 334 -24.04 21.48 11.83
N ALA A 335 -23.66 21.47 10.54
CA ALA A 335 -22.65 22.38 10.02
C ALA A 335 -23.04 23.86 10.24
N ALA A 336 -24.32 24.22 10.04
CA ALA A 336 -24.82 25.57 10.24
C ALA A 336 -24.80 26.03 11.70
N LYS A 337 -24.88 25.11 12.68
CA LYS A 337 -24.73 25.46 14.12
C LYS A 337 -23.33 25.96 14.42
N TYR A 338 -22.31 25.35 13.81
CA TYR A 338 -20.91 25.67 14.05
C TYR A 338 -20.35 26.78 13.14
N ALA A 339 -21.02 27.07 12.02
CA ALA A 339 -20.67 28.15 11.10
C ALA A 339 -21.93 28.89 10.60
N PRO A 340 -22.63 29.63 11.48
CA PRO A 340 -23.86 30.31 11.12
C PRO A 340 -23.61 31.39 10.05
N GLY A 341 -24.41 31.38 8.99
CA GLY A 341 -24.31 32.35 7.90
C GLY A 341 -23.23 32.05 6.86
N ASP A 342 -22.52 30.93 6.96
CA ASP A 342 -21.60 30.50 5.89
C ASP A 342 -22.36 30.31 4.57
N ALA A 343 -21.93 31.04 3.54
CA ALA A 343 -22.66 31.12 2.28
C ALA A 343 -22.73 29.76 1.55
N ALA A 344 -21.72 28.90 1.69
CA ALA A 344 -21.72 27.58 1.06
C ALA A 344 -22.68 26.62 1.77
N ILE A 345 -22.67 26.63 3.11
CA ILE A 345 -23.59 25.81 3.92
C ILE A 345 -25.04 26.24 3.66
N VAL A 346 -25.34 27.55 3.73
CA VAL A 346 -26.70 28.07 3.52
C VAL A 346 -27.22 27.70 2.14
N LYS A 347 -26.42 27.89 1.09
CA LYS A 347 -26.79 27.57 -0.28
C LYS A 347 -27.11 26.07 -0.44
N GLU A 348 -26.23 25.19 0.05
CA GLU A 348 -26.43 23.74 -0.07
C GLU A 348 -27.66 23.28 0.72
N LEU A 349 -27.84 23.81 1.94
CA LEU A 349 -28.97 23.53 2.81
C LEU A 349 -30.31 23.93 2.17
N ASP A 350 -30.39 25.09 1.53
CA ASP A 350 -31.59 25.51 0.79
C ASP A 350 -31.90 24.59 -0.39
N VAL A 351 -30.87 24.18 -1.13
CA VAL A 351 -31.02 23.26 -2.27
C VAL A 351 -31.51 21.89 -1.79
N VAL A 352 -30.87 21.31 -0.78
CA VAL A 352 -31.21 19.98 -0.25
C VAL A 352 -32.60 19.99 0.40
N LYS A 353 -32.94 21.03 1.18
CA LYS A 353 -34.30 21.18 1.76
C LYS A 353 -35.39 21.14 0.70
N LYS A 354 -35.22 21.88 -0.40
CA LYS A 354 -36.20 21.89 -1.51
C LYS A 354 -36.35 20.52 -2.15
N ARG A 355 -35.25 19.78 -2.35
CA ARG A 355 -35.28 18.42 -2.93
C ARG A 355 -35.98 17.42 -2.02
N VAL A 356 -35.65 17.41 -0.72
CA VAL A 356 -36.30 16.55 0.28
C VAL A 356 -37.80 16.84 0.34
N GLN A 357 -38.20 18.12 0.36
CA GLN A 357 -39.61 18.51 0.38
C GLN A 357 -40.36 18.04 -0.88
N ALA A 358 -39.78 18.28 -2.06
CA ALA A 358 -40.37 17.83 -3.33
C ALA A 358 -40.50 16.30 -3.39
N ARG A 359 -39.54 15.55 -2.84
CA ARG A 359 -39.60 14.09 -2.75
C ARG A 359 -40.76 13.63 -1.85
N LYS A 360 -40.88 14.19 -0.66
CA LYS A 360 -41.98 13.89 0.29
C LYS A 360 -43.35 14.20 -0.29
N GLU A 361 -43.48 15.31 -1.03
CA GLU A 361 -44.72 15.66 -1.73
C GLU A 361 -45.07 14.65 -2.83
N LYS A 362 -44.07 14.21 -3.60
CA LYS A 362 -44.24 13.18 -4.63
C LYS A 362 -44.65 11.84 -4.03
N GLU A 363 -44.01 11.42 -2.94
CA GLU A 363 -44.35 10.19 -2.20
C GLU A 363 -45.76 10.26 -1.62
N LYS A 364 -46.14 11.38 -1.00
CA LYS A 364 -47.51 11.61 -0.50
C LYS A 364 -48.55 11.52 -1.61
N LYS A 365 -48.27 12.09 -2.79
CA LYS A 365 -49.16 12.00 -3.96
C LYS A 365 -49.26 10.58 -4.49
N ALA A 366 -48.15 9.86 -4.57
CA ALA A 366 -48.12 8.46 -5.00
C ALA A 366 -48.90 7.56 -4.03
N TYR A 367 -48.71 7.73 -2.72
CA TYR A 367 -49.46 7.02 -1.69
C TYR A 367 -50.96 7.31 -1.81
N LYS A 368 -51.37 8.58 -1.92
CA LYS A 368 -52.78 8.94 -2.11
C LYS A 368 -53.40 8.26 -3.33
N ASN A 369 -52.66 8.14 -4.42
CA ASN A 369 -53.15 7.48 -5.64
C ASN A 369 -53.19 5.95 -5.53
N ALA A 370 -52.30 5.33 -4.75
CA ALA A 370 -52.23 3.87 -4.58
C ALA A 370 -53.31 3.30 -3.66
N PHE A 371 -53.91 4.13 -2.80
CA PHE A 371 -54.98 3.74 -1.86
C PHE A 371 -56.37 4.25 -2.28
N ASN A 372 -56.48 4.86 -3.46
CA ASN A 372 -57.77 5.06 -4.13
C ASN A 372 -58.10 3.78 -4.94
N PHE A 373 -58.64 2.77 -4.26
CA PHE A 373 -59.35 1.67 -4.93
C PHE A 373 -60.82 2.08 -5.00
N ASP A 374 -61.28 2.47 -6.19
CA ASP A 374 -62.71 2.50 -6.52
C ASP A 374 -63.22 1.08 -6.78
#